data_AF-A0A9X2K3F7-F1
#
_entry.id   AF-A0A9X2K3F7-F1
#
_cell.length_a   1.000
_cell.length_b   1.000
_cell.length_c   1.000
_cell.angle_alpha   90.00
_cell.angle_beta   90.00
_cell.angle_gamma   90.00
#
_symmetry.space_group_name_H-M   'P 1'
#
loop_
_entity.id
_entity.type
_entity.pdbx_description
1 polymer ?
#
loop_
_entity_poly.entity_id
_entity_poly.type
_entity_poly.pdbx_seq_one_letter_code
_entity_poly.pdbx_strand_id
1 'polypeptide(L)'
;MFGTTTFIDVAFIEATFNSGTTFGWATFTGFAFFDGAAFSGDAGFEGATGLEGAKLHDVRIAPAEVERRWPAAWREEPSVDGWRTLRLAAEPSGGPEDSGG
;
A
#
# COMPACT_ATOMS: atom_id res chain seq x y z
N MET A 1 11.10 -11.20 1.57
CA MET A 1 11.11 -10.31 2.76
C MET A 1 12.03 -9.13 2.48
N PHE A 2 11.54 -7.90 2.64
CA PHE A 2 12.25 -6.64 2.45
C PHE A 2 12.19 -5.80 3.73
N GLY A 3 12.71 -6.38 4.82
CA GLY A 3 12.43 -5.94 6.19
C GLY A 3 13.12 -4.66 6.66
N THR A 4 14.02 -4.07 5.87
CA THR A 4 14.81 -2.87 6.22
C THR A 4 15.31 -2.16 4.95
N THR A 5 14.67 -2.46 3.81
CA THR A 5 15.14 -2.01 2.50
C THR A 5 14.63 -0.61 2.22
N THR A 6 15.50 0.25 1.68
CA THR A 6 15.08 1.52 1.09
C THR A 6 14.78 1.33 -0.39
N PHE A 7 13.55 1.62 -0.79
CA PHE A 7 13.14 1.70 -2.18
C PHE A 7 13.09 3.17 -2.59
N ILE A 8 13.73 3.49 -3.72
CA ILE A 8 13.75 4.84 -4.28
C ILE A 8 13.10 4.75 -5.66
N ASP A 9 12.04 5.52 -5.90
CA ASP A 9 11.32 5.58 -7.18
C ASP A 9 10.97 4.18 -7.73
N VAL A 10 10.22 3.40 -6.95
CA VAL A 10 9.88 2.01 -7.28
C VAL A 10 8.51 1.89 -7.93
N ALA A 11 8.42 0.99 -8.91
CA ALA A 11 7.16 0.61 -9.54
C ALA A 11 6.97 -0.91 -9.49
N PHE A 12 5.87 -1.35 -8.90
CA PHE A 12 5.41 -2.73 -8.90
C PHE A 12 4.27 -2.85 -9.91
N ILE A 13 4.63 -3.16 -11.16
CA ILE A 13 3.70 -3.28 -12.27
C ILE A 13 3.34 -4.75 -12.45
N GLU A 14 2.05 -5.09 -12.39
CA GLU A 14 1.50 -6.46 -12.49
C GLU A 14 2.16 -7.46 -11.52
N ALA A 15 2.78 -6.94 -10.46
CA ALA A 15 3.51 -7.74 -9.49
C ALA A 15 2.54 -8.58 -8.66
N THR A 16 2.83 -9.87 -8.53
CA THR A 16 2.05 -10.77 -7.66
C THR A 16 2.82 -11.04 -6.37
N PHE A 17 2.25 -10.58 -5.26
CA PHE A 17 2.73 -10.85 -3.91
C PHE A 17 1.95 -12.02 -3.31
N ASN A 18 2.64 -13.15 -3.19
CA ASN A 18 2.11 -14.36 -2.55
C ASN A 18 2.38 -14.37 -1.04
N SER A 19 1.93 -15.43 -0.36
CA SER A 19 2.03 -15.58 1.09
C SER A 19 3.47 -15.40 1.59
N GLY A 20 3.61 -14.64 2.68
CA GLY A 20 4.91 -14.35 3.33
C GLY A 20 5.64 -13.13 2.76
N THR A 21 5.00 -12.33 1.91
CA THR A 21 5.61 -11.07 1.45
C THR A 21 5.52 -10.01 2.54
N THR A 22 6.67 -9.67 3.14
CA THR A 22 6.76 -8.62 4.15
C THR A 22 7.68 -7.49 3.69
N PHE A 23 7.17 -6.26 3.78
CA PHE A 23 7.85 -4.97 3.63
C PHE A 23 7.99 -4.26 4.98
N GLY A 24 7.96 -5.01 6.09
CA GLY A 24 8.04 -4.43 7.43
C GLY A 24 9.30 -3.57 7.56
N TRP A 25 9.21 -2.41 8.19
CA TRP A 25 10.29 -1.41 8.31
C TRP A 25 10.99 -0.99 7.01
N ALA A 26 10.43 -1.31 5.84
CA ALA A 26 10.92 -0.78 4.58
C ALA A 26 10.66 0.73 4.50
N THR A 27 11.58 1.45 3.88
CA THR A 27 11.42 2.88 3.63
C THR A 27 11.20 3.09 2.14
N PHE A 28 10.08 3.69 1.77
CA PHE A 28 9.83 4.13 0.40
C PHE A 28 10.15 5.62 0.33
N THR A 29 11.04 6.01 -0.56
CA THR A 29 11.37 7.41 -0.80
C THR A 29 11.15 7.75 -2.27
N GLY A 30 10.75 9.00 -2.54
CA GLY A 30 10.34 9.40 -3.88
C GLY A 30 8.98 8.79 -4.25
N PHE A 31 8.86 8.25 -5.45
CA PHE A 31 7.60 7.67 -5.93
C PHE A 31 7.48 6.18 -5.63
N ALA A 32 6.32 5.76 -5.11
CA ALA A 32 5.94 4.35 -5.00
C ALA A 32 4.69 4.10 -5.84
N PHE A 33 4.81 3.29 -6.89
CA PHE A 33 3.70 2.91 -7.76
C PHE A 33 3.37 1.43 -7.60
N PHE A 34 2.08 1.14 -7.43
CA PHE A 34 1.51 -0.19 -7.49
C PHE A 34 0.44 -0.16 -8.57
N ASP A 35 0.74 -0.73 -9.73
CA ASP A 35 -0.13 -0.71 -10.90
C ASP A 35 -0.45 -2.14 -11.33
N GLY A 36 -1.71 -2.55 -11.25
CA GLY A 36 -2.12 -3.93 -11.50
C GLY A 36 -1.55 -4.94 -10.50
N ALA A 37 -0.98 -4.48 -9.38
CA ALA A 37 -0.36 -5.35 -8.39
C ALA A 37 -1.41 -6.22 -7.67
N ALA A 38 -1.09 -7.49 -7.46
CA ALA A 38 -1.99 -8.46 -6.84
C ALA A 38 -1.42 -9.00 -5.51
N PHE A 39 -2.21 -8.94 -4.45
CA PHE A 39 -1.91 -9.52 -3.14
C PHE A 39 -2.81 -10.73 -2.90
N SER A 40 -2.25 -11.94 -3.07
CA SER A 40 -2.98 -13.20 -2.99
C SER A 40 -2.83 -13.93 -1.65
N GLY A 41 -1.80 -13.61 -0.87
CA GLY A 41 -1.55 -14.20 0.46
C GLY A 41 -1.34 -13.16 1.55
N ASP A 42 -0.64 -13.57 2.61
CA ASP A 42 -0.22 -12.70 3.71
C ASP A 42 0.72 -11.60 3.21
N ALA A 43 0.42 -10.37 3.61
CA ALA A 43 1.20 -9.20 3.25
C ALA A 43 1.35 -8.28 4.47
N GLY A 44 2.58 -7.88 4.78
CA GLY A 44 2.86 -7.07 5.96
C GLY A 44 3.65 -5.81 5.64
N PHE A 45 3.13 -4.66 6.05
CA PHE A 45 3.76 -3.34 5.93
C PHE A 45 4.01 -2.70 7.31
N GLU A 46 4.12 -3.53 8.36
CA GLU A 46 4.35 -3.06 9.73
C GLU A 46 5.62 -2.21 9.82
N GLY A 47 5.50 -0.96 10.26
CA GLY A 47 6.63 -0.03 10.35
C GLY A 47 7.15 0.50 9.01
N ALA A 48 6.50 0.16 7.88
CA ALA A 48 6.87 0.73 6.59
C ALA A 48 6.48 2.22 6.52
N THR A 49 7.32 3.03 5.89
CA THR A 49 7.15 4.49 5.78
C THR A 49 7.22 4.96 4.33
N GLY A 50 6.62 6.13 4.03
CA GLY A 50 6.66 6.73 2.69
C GLY A 50 5.65 6.16 1.68
N LEU A 51 4.55 5.57 2.19
CA LEU A 51 3.48 4.98 1.38
C LEU A 51 2.22 5.86 1.31
N GLU A 52 2.22 6.99 2.01
CA GLU A 52 1.13 7.97 2.04
C GLU A 52 0.87 8.62 0.67
N GLY A 53 1.92 8.77 -0.14
CA GLY A 53 1.84 9.25 -1.52
C GLY A 53 1.83 8.13 -2.56
N ALA A 54 1.69 6.87 -2.16
CA ALA A 54 1.75 5.75 -3.08
C ALA A 54 0.58 5.80 -4.09
N LYS A 55 0.89 5.55 -5.36
CA LYS A 55 -0.14 5.43 -6.38
C LYS A 55 -0.64 4.00 -6.44
N LEU A 56 -1.92 3.82 -6.13
CA LEU A 56 -2.61 2.54 -6.09
C LEU A 56 -3.57 2.47 -7.27
N HIS A 57 -3.09 1.94 -8.40
CA HIS A 57 -3.87 1.76 -9.62
C HIS A 57 -4.13 0.26 -9.85
N ASP A 58 -5.39 -0.11 -10.05
CA ASP A 58 -5.81 -1.50 -10.28
C ASP A 58 -5.19 -2.55 -9.33
N VAL A 59 -4.97 -2.16 -8.07
CA VAL A 59 -4.45 -3.08 -7.06
C VAL A 59 -5.53 -4.07 -6.68
N ARG A 60 -5.21 -5.36 -6.68
CA ARG A 60 -6.16 -6.45 -6.47
C ARG A 60 -5.79 -7.25 -5.23
N ILE A 61 -6.75 -7.44 -4.34
CA ILE A 61 -6.60 -8.25 -3.14
C ILE A 61 -7.53 -9.44 -3.24
N ALA A 62 -6.98 -10.64 -3.16
CA ALA A 62 -7.75 -11.87 -3.25
C ALA A 62 -8.68 -12.05 -2.03
N PRO A 63 -9.90 -12.58 -2.23
CA PRO A 63 -10.76 -13.02 -1.13
C PRO A 63 -10.12 -14.24 -0.45
N ALA A 64 -9.35 -14.00 0.60
CA ALA A 64 -8.71 -15.02 1.40
C ALA A 64 -8.73 -14.60 2.87
N GLU A 65 -8.91 -15.56 3.77
CA GLU A 65 -8.83 -15.38 5.22
C GLU A 65 -7.37 -15.43 5.68
N VAL A 66 -6.60 -14.45 5.23
CA VAL A 66 -5.16 -14.31 5.51
C VAL A 66 -4.91 -13.01 6.25
N GLU A 67 -3.81 -12.94 7.00
CA GLU A 67 -3.46 -11.74 7.75
C GLU A 67 -2.77 -10.75 6.81
N ARG A 68 -3.41 -9.59 6.61
CA ARG A 68 -2.83 -8.49 5.84
C ARG A 68 -2.76 -7.24 6.70
N ARG A 69 -1.55 -6.73 6.89
CA ARG A 69 -1.28 -5.53 7.68
C ARG A 69 -0.86 -4.41 6.75
N TRP A 70 -1.86 -3.67 6.26
CA TRP A 70 -1.67 -2.48 5.44
C TRP A 70 -1.12 -1.31 6.26
N PRO A 71 -0.38 -0.38 5.64
CA PRO A 71 -0.07 0.88 6.29
C PRO A 71 -1.36 1.65 6.56
N ALA A 72 -1.37 2.47 7.62
CA ALA A 72 -2.55 3.27 7.99
C ALA A 72 -3.03 4.21 6.87
N ALA A 73 -2.14 4.57 5.95
CA ALA A 73 -2.46 5.39 4.78
C ALA A 73 -3.27 4.64 3.72
N TRP A 74 -3.43 3.32 3.82
CA TRP A 74 -4.15 2.51 2.83
C TRP A 74 -5.40 1.89 3.47
N ARG A 75 -6.45 1.75 2.66
CA ARG A 75 -7.68 1.06 3.04
C ARG A 75 -8.07 0.06 1.97
N GLU A 76 -8.61 -1.07 2.40
CA GLU A 76 -9.27 -2.01 1.50
C GLU A 76 -10.67 -1.49 1.17
N GLU A 77 -11.03 -1.56 -0.11
CA GLU A 77 -12.38 -1.30 -0.58
C GLU A 77 -12.92 -2.55 -1.28
N PRO A 78 -14.15 -3.01 -0.94
CA PRO A 78 -14.74 -4.17 -1.58
C PRO A 78 -15.04 -3.88 -3.05
N SER A 79 -14.87 -4.92 -3.89
CA SER A 79 -15.29 -4.91 -5.29
C SER A 79 -16.42 -5.91 -5.53
N VAL A 80 -17.10 -5.76 -6.67
CA VAL A 80 -18.30 -6.52 -7.05
C VAL A 80 -18.04 -7.99 -7.36
N ASP A 81 -16.80 -8.34 -7.65
CA ASP A 81 -16.34 -9.68 -8.05
C ASP A 81 -15.84 -10.53 -6.87
N GLY A 82 -16.06 -10.06 -5.64
CA GLY A 82 -15.58 -10.69 -4.42
C GLY A 82 -14.12 -10.37 -4.09
N TRP A 83 -13.39 -9.73 -4.99
CA TRP A 83 -12.07 -9.19 -4.70
C TRP A 83 -12.20 -7.82 -4.02
N ARG A 84 -11.06 -7.31 -3.55
CA ARG A 84 -10.96 -5.96 -2.98
C ARG A 84 -9.88 -5.19 -3.72
N THR A 85 -9.94 -3.87 -3.63
CA THR A 85 -8.90 -2.97 -4.12
C THR A 85 -8.30 -2.19 -2.96
N LEU A 86 -7.07 -1.71 -3.12
CA LEU A 86 -6.49 -0.74 -2.19
C LEU A 86 -6.74 0.69 -2.69
N ARG A 87 -7.07 1.59 -1.77
CA ARG A 87 -7.10 3.04 -1.97
C ARG A 87 -6.35 3.72 -0.84
N LEU A 88 -5.95 4.97 -1.06
CA LEU A 88 -5.50 5.82 0.03
C LEU A 88 -6.65 6.07 1.01
N ALA A 89 -6.37 5.96 2.30
CA ALA A 89 -7.37 6.00 3.36
C ALA A 89 -7.99 7.39 3.54
N ALA A 90 -7.20 8.46 3.43
CA ALA A 90 -7.58 9.87 3.30
C ALA A 90 -6.29 10.70 3.08
N GLU A 91 -6.43 11.93 2.58
CA GLU A 91 -5.31 12.82 2.23
C GLU A 91 -4.34 13.05 3.41
N PRO A 92 -3.03 13.23 3.15
CA PRO A 92 -2.09 13.55 4.20
C PRO A 92 -2.60 14.78 4.96
N SER A 93 -2.86 14.62 6.25
CA SER A 93 -3.23 15.71 7.15
C SER A 93 -2.15 16.79 7.10
N GLY A 94 -2.37 17.77 6.23
CA GLY A 94 -1.40 18.77 5.85
C GLY A 94 -2.03 19.84 4.96
N GLY A 95 -3.21 20.34 5.33
CA GLY A 95 -3.68 21.63 4.85
C GLY A 95 -3.11 22.72 5.76
N PRO A 96 -2.48 23.79 5.24
CA PRO A 96 -2.11 24.93 6.08
C PRO A 96 -3.38 25.54 6.70
N GLU A 97 -3.33 25.79 8.01
CA GLU A 97 -4.24 26.72 8.69
C GLU A 97 -4.06 28.10 8.03
N ASP A 98 -4.94 28.45 7.08
CA ASP A 98 -5.10 29.82 6.65
C ASP A 98 -6.53 30.27 6.93
N SER A 99 -6.69 30.94 8.07
CA SER A 99 -7.53 32.15 8.18
C SER A 99 -7.20 32.86 9.49
N GLY A 100 -6.04 33.53 9.50
CA GLY A 100 -5.69 34.53 10.49
C GLY A 100 -5.59 35.91 9.84
N GLY A 101 -6.52 36.82 10.17
CA GLY A 101 -6.40 38.27 9.93
C GLY A 101 -7.39 38.86 8.95
#